data_AF-A0A649UYZ7-F1
#
_entry.id   AF-A0A649UYZ7-F1
#
_cell.length_a   1.000
_cell.length_b   1.000
_cell.length_c   1.000
_cell.angle_alpha   90.00
_cell.angle_beta   90.00
_cell.angle_gamma   90.00
#
_symmetry.space_group_name_H-M   'P 1'
#
loop_
_entity.id
_entity.type
_entity.pdbx_description
1 polymer ?
#
loop_
_entity_poly.entity_id
_entity_poly.type
_entity_poly.pdbx_seq_one_letter_code
_entity_poly.pdbx_strand_id
1 'polypeptide(L)'
;VINDAYSVRLFTNNNIELLVSQSYAKNMGLYSERIGALNIVCNSNIIAKGVKSLCESIIRSSFSNCPSHGARIVSLILLNKELYNEWLNELNMVVNRIKKMRDLLKNKLINNKCPGNWDHITKQIGMFSYTGLDVEQSKR
;
A
#
# COMPACT_ATOMS: atom_id res chain seq x y z
N VAL A 1 -0.41 7.19 -8.99
CA VAL A 1 -1.28 6.21 -8.28
C VAL A 1 -1.87 5.16 -9.22
N ILE A 2 -2.22 5.48 -10.48
CA ILE A 2 -2.92 4.59 -11.42
C ILE A 2 -2.24 3.22 -11.64
N ASN A 3 -0.90 3.14 -11.58
CA ASN A 3 -0.15 1.91 -11.85
C ASN A 3 0.07 1.02 -10.61
N ASP A 4 -0.37 1.42 -9.41
CA ASP A 4 -0.04 0.71 -8.16
C ASP A 4 -0.66 -0.70 -8.08
N ALA A 5 -1.82 -0.90 -8.70
CA ALA A 5 -2.50 -2.18 -8.80
C ALA A 5 -2.26 -2.90 -10.14
N TYR A 6 -1.26 -2.49 -10.94
CA TYR A 6 -1.06 -3.04 -12.29
C TYR A 6 -0.85 -4.55 -12.29
N SER A 7 0.03 -5.08 -11.44
CA SER A 7 0.28 -6.52 -11.36
C SER A 7 -1.00 -7.28 -11.01
N VAL A 8 -1.69 -6.90 -9.94
CA VAL A 8 -2.97 -7.51 -9.54
C VAL A 8 -3.95 -7.55 -10.72
N ARG A 9 -4.16 -6.43 -11.41
CA ARG A 9 -5.04 -6.34 -12.58
C ARG A 9 -4.57 -7.20 -13.75
N LEU A 10 -3.25 -7.27 -13.99
CA LEU A 10 -2.68 -8.12 -15.03
C LEU A 10 -2.98 -9.59 -14.76
N PHE A 11 -2.75 -10.07 -13.53
CA PHE A 11 -3.04 -11.45 -13.16
C PHE A 11 -4.55 -11.76 -13.26
N THR A 12 -5.42 -10.88 -12.76
CA THR A 12 -6.87 -11.09 -12.87
C THR A 12 -7.36 -11.10 -14.32
N ASN A 13 -6.83 -10.21 -15.17
CA ASN A 13 -7.19 -10.15 -16.59
C ASN A 13 -6.74 -11.39 -17.39
N ASN A 14 -5.78 -12.15 -16.85
CA ASN A 14 -5.32 -13.42 -17.43
C ASN A 14 -5.95 -14.64 -16.74
N ASN A 15 -7.07 -14.47 -16.03
CA ASN A 15 -7.78 -15.54 -15.30
C ASN A 15 -6.91 -16.30 -14.29
N ILE A 16 -5.90 -15.63 -13.72
CA ILE A 16 -5.08 -16.23 -12.66
C ILE A 16 -5.77 -15.97 -11.31
N GLU A 17 -6.13 -17.05 -10.63
CA GLU A 17 -6.66 -16.99 -9.26
C GLU A 17 -5.59 -16.46 -8.31
N LEU A 18 -5.95 -15.53 -7.43
CA LEU A 18 -5.00 -14.86 -6.55
C LEU A 18 -5.65 -14.34 -5.27
N LEU A 19 -4.82 -14.08 -4.28
CA LEU A 19 -5.21 -13.46 -3.02
C LEU A 19 -4.52 -12.09 -2.90
N VAL A 20 -5.28 -11.08 -2.50
CA VAL A 20 -4.76 -9.73 -2.22
C VAL A 20 -5.08 -9.35 -0.79
N SER A 21 -4.03 -9.19 0.02
CA SER A 21 -4.14 -8.56 1.34
C SER A 21 -3.91 -7.05 1.19
N GLN A 22 -4.97 -6.27 1.38
CA GLN A 22 -4.98 -4.83 1.19
C GLN A 22 -5.01 -4.12 2.54
N SER A 23 -4.10 -3.19 2.76
CA SER A 23 -4.06 -2.35 3.97
C SER A 23 -4.45 -0.91 3.65
N TYR A 24 -5.30 -0.31 4.47
CA TYR A 24 -5.68 1.11 4.37
C TYR A 24 -4.88 2.01 5.33
N ALA A 25 -3.95 1.43 6.10
CA ALA A 25 -3.23 2.16 7.13
C ALA A 25 -2.37 3.31 6.57
N LYS A 26 -1.78 3.15 5.38
CA LYS A 26 -0.77 4.08 4.85
C LYS A 26 -1.36 5.07 3.85
N ASN A 27 -2.12 4.57 2.88
CA ASN A 27 -2.71 5.39 1.83
C ASN A 27 -3.91 6.22 2.30
N MET A 28 -4.59 5.83 3.39
CA MET A 28 -5.67 6.60 4.01
C MET A 28 -5.32 7.08 5.43
N GLY A 29 -4.09 6.84 5.91
CA GLY A 29 -3.66 7.28 7.24
C GLY A 29 -4.31 6.54 8.43
N LEU A 30 -5.05 5.46 8.18
CA LEU A 30 -5.84 4.74 9.19
C LEU A 30 -5.02 3.70 9.96
N TYR A 31 -3.85 4.08 10.47
CA TYR A 31 -2.91 3.15 11.13
C TYR A 31 -3.53 2.44 12.32
N SER A 32 -4.13 3.19 13.24
CA SER A 32 -4.68 2.64 14.49
C SER A 32 -6.07 2.04 14.34
N GLU A 33 -6.76 2.30 13.22
CA GLU A 33 -8.08 1.73 12.93
C GLU A 33 -8.06 0.24 12.57
N ARG A 34 -6.85 -0.29 12.29
CA ARG A 34 -6.61 -1.71 12.00
C ARG A 34 -7.47 -2.22 10.83
N ILE A 35 -7.66 -1.36 9.82
CA ILE A 35 -8.53 -1.65 8.68
C ILE A 35 -7.75 -2.12 7.44
N GLY A 36 -8.27 -3.19 6.84
CA GLY A 36 -7.78 -3.82 5.63
C GLY A 36 -8.86 -4.68 4.99
N ALA A 37 -8.55 -5.29 3.85
CA ALA A 37 -9.43 -6.21 3.14
C ALA A 37 -8.63 -7.40 2.59
N LEU A 38 -9.20 -8.59 2.68
CA LEU A 38 -8.73 -9.77 1.97
C LEU A 38 -9.63 -9.98 0.75
N ASN A 39 -9.06 -9.86 -0.44
CA ASN A 39 -9.76 -10.15 -1.70
C ASN A 39 -9.23 -11.47 -2.24
N ILE A 40 -10.13 -12.38 -2.62
CA ILE A 40 -9.77 -13.66 -3.21
C ILE A 40 -10.49 -13.78 -4.55
N VAL A 41 -9.71 -13.90 -5.61
CA VAL A 41 -10.19 -14.02 -6.99
C VAL A 41 -10.23 -15.50 -7.33
N CYS A 42 -11.44 -16.02 -7.56
CA CYS A 42 -11.64 -17.40 -7.99
C CYS A 42 -12.30 -17.42 -9.38
N ASN A 43 -11.95 -18.42 -10.19
CA ASN A 43 -12.54 -18.66 -11.50
C ASN A 43 -13.89 -19.38 -11.41
N SER A 44 -14.22 -19.96 -10.24
CA SER A 44 -15.49 -20.64 -9.98
C SER A 44 -16.27 -19.98 -8.85
N ASN A 45 -17.55 -19.67 -9.11
CA ASN A 45 -18.46 -19.11 -8.12
C ASN A 45 -18.75 -20.09 -6.96
N ILE A 46 -18.72 -21.40 -7.23
CA ILE A 46 -18.88 -22.43 -6.19
C ILE A 46 -17.70 -22.38 -5.23
N ILE A 47 -16.48 -22.32 -5.77
CA ILE A 47 -15.25 -22.22 -4.98
C ILE A 47 -15.23 -20.90 -4.22
N ALA A 48 -15.57 -19.78 -4.85
CA ALA A 48 -15.62 -18.46 -4.20
C ALA A 48 -16.53 -18.45 -2.96
N LYS A 49 -17.71 -19.07 -3.04
CA LYS A 49 -18.63 -19.21 -1.90
C LYS A 49 -18.03 -20.05 -0.78
N GLY A 50 -17.41 -21.18 -1.11
CA GLY A 50 -16.75 -22.05 -0.14
C GLY A 50 -15.59 -21.34 0.58
N VAL A 51 -14.75 -20.63 -0.17
CA VAL A 51 -13.63 -19.85 0.38
C VAL A 51 -14.14 -18.72 1.29
N LYS A 52 -15.19 -18.00 0.89
CA LYS A 52 -15.81 -16.97 1.73
C LYS A 52 -16.28 -17.53 3.07
N SER A 53 -16.97 -18.68 3.04
CA SER A 53 -17.43 -19.36 4.27
C SER A 53 -16.26 -19.77 5.18
N LEU A 54 -15.15 -20.24 4.60
CA LEU A 54 -13.94 -20.59 5.35
C LEU A 54 -13.32 -19.34 6.01
N CYS A 55 -13.20 -18.24 5.26
CA CYS A 55 -12.70 -16.98 5.81
C CYS A 55 -13.57 -16.47 6.97
N GLU A 56 -14.89 -16.54 6.84
CA GLU A 56 -15.83 -16.16 7.91
C GLU A 56 -15.65 -17.03 9.16
N SER A 57 -15.44 -18.34 9.00
CA SER A 57 -15.15 -19.25 10.11
C SER A 57 -13.82 -18.90 10.81
N ILE A 58 -12.76 -18.64 10.05
CA ILE A 58 -11.46 -18.22 10.59
C ILE A 58 -11.60 -16.90 11.37
N ILE A 59 -12.25 -15.89 10.79
CA ILE A 59 -12.50 -14.60 11.43
C ILE A 59 -13.27 -14.80 12.74
N ARG A 60 -14.34 -15.60 12.71
CA ARG A 60 -15.17 -15.89 13.89
C ARG A 60 -14.35 -16.50 15.03
N SER A 61 -13.51 -17.47 14.71
CA SER A 61 -12.66 -18.16 15.69
C SER A 61 -11.50 -17.30 16.22
N SER A 62 -11.02 -16.34 15.43
CA SER A 62 -9.83 -15.55 15.75
C SER A 62 -10.17 -14.29 16.55
N PHE A 63 -11.17 -13.53 16.11
CA PHE A 63 -11.52 -12.25 16.73
C PHE A 63 -13.00 -11.87 16.56
N SER A 64 -13.86 -12.87 16.30
CA SER A 64 -15.31 -12.75 16.13
C SER A 64 -15.77 -11.92 14.92
N ASN A 65 -15.49 -10.61 14.91
CA ASN A 65 -15.86 -9.68 13.83
C ASN A 65 -14.76 -8.63 13.61
N CYS A 66 -14.66 -8.12 12.38
CA CYS A 66 -13.71 -7.08 12.04
C CYS A 66 -14.09 -5.70 12.64
N PRO A 67 -13.10 -4.81 12.91
CA PRO A 67 -13.36 -3.44 13.33
C PRO A 67 -14.22 -2.66 12.32
N SER A 68 -15.29 -2.02 12.81
CA SER A 68 -16.28 -1.35 11.94
C SER A 68 -15.96 0.12 11.65
N HIS A 69 -15.26 0.83 12.53
CA HIS A 69 -15.05 2.28 12.41
C HIS A 69 -14.23 2.63 11.17
N GLY A 70 -12.99 2.13 11.08
CA GLY A 70 -12.17 2.27 9.87
C GLY A 70 -12.87 1.80 8.59
N ALA A 71 -13.64 0.71 8.64
CA ALA A 71 -14.39 0.22 7.48
C ALA A 71 -15.43 1.24 6.98
N ARG A 72 -16.13 1.91 7.90
CA ARG A 72 -17.10 2.96 7.55
C ARG A 72 -16.42 4.19 6.98
N ILE A 73 -15.27 4.61 7.51
CA ILE A 73 -14.48 5.73 6.96
C ILE A 73 -14.05 5.43 5.53
N VAL A 74 -13.44 4.26 5.31
CA VAL A 74 -13.01 3.81 3.97
C VAL A 74 -14.19 3.80 3.01
N SER A 75 -15.33 3.22 3.43
CA SER A 75 -16.55 3.14 2.61
C SER A 75 -17.08 4.54 2.25
N LEU A 76 -17.15 5.46 3.22
CA LEU A 76 -17.61 6.83 3.01
C LEU A 76 -16.75 7.55 1.97
N ILE A 77 -15.42 7.46 2.10
CA ILE A 77 -14.48 8.11 1.17
C ILE A 77 -14.59 7.50 -0.22
N LEU A 78 -14.66 6.17 -0.35
CA LEU A 78 -14.63 5.50 -1.65
C LEU A 78 -15.96 5.59 -2.41
N LEU A 79 -17.10 5.66 -1.70
CA LEU A 79 -18.43 5.71 -2.32
C LEU A 79 -18.90 7.15 -2.60
N ASN A 80 -18.30 8.15 -1.97
CA ASN A 80 -18.59 9.55 -2.25
C ASN A 80 -17.58 10.12 -3.25
N LYS A 81 -18.06 10.58 -4.42
CA LYS A 81 -17.20 11.08 -5.51
C LYS A 81 -16.35 12.30 -5.11
N GLU A 82 -16.89 13.19 -4.29
CA GLU A 82 -16.17 14.40 -3.84
C GLU A 82 -15.03 14.02 -2.89
N LEU A 83 -15.34 13.24 -1.85
CA LEU A 83 -14.35 12.75 -0.89
C LEU A 83 -13.29 11.86 -1.54
N TYR A 84 -13.67 11.03 -2.51
CA TYR A 84 -12.74 10.20 -3.28
C TYR A 84 -11.71 11.05 -4.02
N ASN A 85 -12.17 12.13 -4.70
CA ASN A 85 -11.28 13.01 -5.45
C ASN A 85 -10.38 13.82 -4.53
N GLU A 86 -10.91 14.28 -3.38
CA GLU A 86 -10.13 14.95 -2.35
C GLU A 86 -9.02 14.05 -1.81
N TRP A 87 -9.37 12.83 -1.39
CA TRP A 87 -8.40 11.82 -0.94
C TRP A 87 -7.34 11.51 -2.00
N LEU A 88 -7.73 11.38 -3.27
CA LEU A 88 -6.78 11.12 -4.35
C LEU A 88 -5.81 12.29 -4.55
N ASN A 89 -6.28 13.53 -4.41
CA ASN A 89 -5.43 14.72 -4.48
C ASN A 89 -4.43 14.76 -3.32
N GLU A 90 -4.88 14.53 -2.08
CA GLU A 90 -4.01 14.45 -0.90
C GLU A 90 -2.94 13.36 -1.06
N LEU A 91 -3.34 12.18 -1.55
CA LEU A 91 -2.42 11.08 -1.80
C LEU A 91 -1.34 11.47 -2.83
N ASN A 92 -1.74 12.15 -3.91
CA ASN A 92 -0.79 12.65 -4.92
C ASN A 92 0.17 13.70 -4.33
N MET A 93 -0.30 14.59 -3.44
CA MET A 93 0.55 15.55 -2.73
C MET A 93 1.60 14.85 -1.89
N VAL A 94 1.22 13.81 -1.11
CA VAL A 94 2.16 13.03 -0.29
C VAL A 94 3.20 12.32 -1.17
N VAL A 95 2.78 11.69 -2.27
CA VAL A 95 3.69 11.02 -3.21
C VAL A 95 4.70 12.02 -3.80
N ASN A 96 4.23 13.19 -4.24
CA ASN A 96 5.10 14.22 -4.80
C ASN A 96 6.07 14.78 -3.77
N ARG A 97 5.64 14.92 -2.51
CA ARG A 97 6.53 15.32 -1.41
C ARG A 97 7.64 14.30 -1.18
N ILE A 98 7.34 13.00 -1.19
CA ILE A 98 8.36 11.94 -1.03
C ILE A 98 9.38 12.00 -2.16
N LYS A 99 8.94 12.14 -3.42
CA LYS A 99 9.83 12.29 -4.58
C LYS A 99 10.75 13.51 -4.43
N LYS A 100 10.17 14.67 -4.08
CA LYS A 100 10.94 15.89 -3.83
C LYS A 100 11.99 15.70 -2.74
N MET A 101 11.66 15.02 -1.64
CA MET A 101 12.63 14.76 -0.56
C MET A 101 13.76 13.84 -1.02
N ARG A 102 13.47 12.82 -1.83
CA ARG A 102 14.49 11.95 -2.43
C ARG A 102 15.46 12.71 -3.33
N ASP A 103 14.93 13.59 -4.18
CA ASP A 103 15.77 14.43 -5.05
C ASP A 103 16.66 15.37 -4.23
N LEU A 104 16.09 16.04 -3.22
CA LEU A 104 16.85 16.93 -2.33
C LEU A 104 17.96 16.20 -1.59
N LEU A 105 17.67 15.00 -1.05
CA LEU A 105 18.67 14.19 -0.35
C LEU A 105 19.81 13.79 -1.27
N LYS A 106 19.50 13.25 -2.46
CA LYS A 106 20.51 12.87 -3.46
C LYS A 106 21.39 14.07 -3.83
N ASN A 107 20.77 15.21 -4.14
CA ASN A 107 21.52 16.42 -4.52
C ASN A 107 22.42 16.91 -3.38
N LYS A 108 21.96 16.85 -2.13
CA LYS A 108 22.79 17.21 -0.97
C LYS A 108 23.97 16.25 -0.78
N LEU A 109 23.78 14.95 -0.98
CA LEU A 109 24.88 13.98 -0.89
C LEU A 109 25.95 14.25 -1.96
N ILE A 110 25.53 14.52 -3.21
CA ILE A 110 26.44 14.86 -4.32
C ILE A 110 27.18 16.16 -4.03
N ASN A 111 26.48 17.22 -3.61
CA ASN A 111 27.08 18.53 -3.33
C ASN A 111 28.08 18.48 -2.17
N ASN A 112 27.87 17.59 -1.19
CA ASN A 112 28.81 17.35 -0.10
C ASN A 112 29.92 16.35 -0.47
N LYS A 113 30.04 15.94 -1.74
CA LYS A 113 31.03 14.97 -2.23
C LYS A 113 31.00 13.65 -1.43
N CYS A 114 29.82 13.24 -0.99
CA CYS A 114 29.65 12.00 -0.25
C CYS A 114 30.06 10.81 -1.15
N PRO A 115 30.98 9.93 -0.71
CA PRO A 115 31.45 8.82 -1.51
C PRO A 115 30.32 7.90 -2.00
N GLY A 116 30.48 7.32 -3.20
CA GLY A 116 29.55 6.32 -3.75
C GLY A 116 28.49 6.87 -4.71
N ASN A 117 27.63 5.96 -5.19
CA ASN A 117 26.53 6.28 -6.11
C ASN A 117 25.17 6.32 -5.38
N TRP A 118 24.55 7.51 -5.39
CA TRP A 118 23.28 7.78 -4.71
C TRP A 118 22.05 7.78 -5.62
N ASP A 119 22.17 7.29 -6.87
CA ASP A 119 21.05 7.20 -7.82
C ASP A 119 19.87 6.36 -7.33
N HIS A 120 20.16 5.34 -6.52
CA HIS A 120 19.17 4.42 -5.98
C HIS A 120 18.10 5.15 -5.13
N ILE A 121 18.46 6.26 -4.48
CA ILE A 121 17.54 7.09 -3.69
C ILE A 121 16.37 7.59 -4.55
N THR A 122 16.63 7.97 -5.80
CA THR A 122 15.61 8.51 -6.72
C THR A 122 14.94 7.45 -7.58
N LYS A 123 15.61 6.31 -7.82
CA LYS A 123 15.07 5.19 -8.64
C LYS A 123 14.13 4.28 -7.86
N GLN A 124 14.31 4.14 -6.54
CA GLN A 124 13.47 3.30 -5.69
C GLN A 124 12.06 3.89 -5.53
N ILE A 125 11.06 3.02 -5.43
CA ILE A 125 9.64 3.37 -5.28
C ILE A 125 9.20 3.12 -3.83
N GLY A 126 8.35 4.00 -3.31
CA GLY A 126 7.75 3.88 -1.98
C GLY A 126 8.34 4.86 -0.96
N MET A 127 7.93 4.70 0.29
CA MET A 127 8.33 5.59 1.38
C MET A 127 9.77 5.35 1.86
N PHE A 128 10.22 4.10 1.84
CA PHE A 128 11.52 3.70 2.36
C PHE A 128 12.57 3.60 1.27
N SER A 129 13.83 3.83 1.63
CA SER A 129 14.96 3.60 0.74
C SER A 129 15.89 2.57 1.35
N TYR A 130 16.33 1.61 0.54
CA TYR A 130 17.45 0.75 0.91
C TYR A 130 18.73 1.52 0.59
N THR A 131 19.39 2.04 1.62
CA THR A 131 20.50 3.01 1.52
C THR A 131 21.83 2.38 1.10
N GLY A 132 21.97 1.06 1.26
CA GLY A 132 23.23 0.36 1.01
C GLY A 132 24.32 0.65 2.05
N LEU A 133 23.99 1.34 3.15
CA LEU A 133 24.91 1.50 4.28
C LEU A 133 25.14 0.14 4.94
N ASP A 134 26.40 -0.15 5.27
CA ASP A 134 26.72 -1.34 6.05
C ASP A 134 26.34 -1.17 7.54
N VAL A 135 26.52 -2.23 8.30
CA VAL A 135 26.16 -2.26 9.74
C VAL A 135 26.97 -1.22 10.52
N GLU A 136 28.26 -1.05 10.22
CA GLU A 136 29.12 -0.11 10.94
C GLU A 136 28.73 1.34 10.62
N GLN A 137 28.45 1.66 9.35
CA GLN A 137 27.98 2.97 8.91
C GLN A 137 26.59 3.34 9.43
N SER A 138 25.77 2.32 9.76
CA SER A 138 24.41 2.51 10.29
C SER A 138 24.39 2.68 11.81
N LYS A 139 25.52 2.46 12.51
CA LYS A 139 25.63 2.75 13.94
C LYS A 139 25.60 4.27 14.15
N ARG A 140 24.88 4.68 15.20
CA ARG A 140 24.81 6.08 15.64
C ARG A 140 26.05 6.47 16.42
#